data_AF-A0A7K5GU94-F1
#
_entry.id   AF-A0A7K5GU94-F1
#
_cell.length_a   1.000
_cell.length_b   1.000
_cell.length_c   1.000
_cell.angle_alpha   90.00
_cell.angle_beta   90.00
_cell.angle_gamma   90.00
#
_symmetry.space_group_name_H-M   'P 1'
#
loop_
_entity.id
_entity.type
_entity.pdbx_description
1 polymer ?
#
loop_
_entity_poly.entity_id
_entity_poly.type
_entity_poly.pdbx_seq_one_letter_code
_entity_poly.pdbx_strand_id
1 'polypeptide(L)'
;QGSKLEIPLWLAKGLHDSKRRIISVELPKIYKEAWRTVFSADANVVDLHKMGPYYYGFGSQLLNFDNPENPEIAQTILQTFISRFRRIMDSSQNAYDEDTSVLVARLDELERALFRAGQKGLNDFQCWEKGQASQITASSLVQNYGKRKFTDMDG
;
A
#
# COMPACT_ATOMS: atom_id res chain seq x y z
N GLN A 1 26.22 -23.22 10.59
CA GLN A 1 24.80 -23.41 10.95
C GLN A 1 24.48 -22.41 12.07
N GLY A 2 23.34 -21.71 12.02
CA GLY A 2 23.00 -20.68 13.03
C GLY A 2 23.46 -19.24 12.73
N SER A 3 23.92 -18.96 11.50
CA SER A 3 24.24 -17.60 11.06
C SER A 3 22.95 -16.82 10.78
N LYS A 4 22.85 -15.60 11.30
CA LYS A 4 21.76 -14.67 10.97
C LYS A 4 22.09 -13.97 9.66
N LEU A 5 21.20 -14.06 8.68
CA LEU A 5 21.37 -13.49 7.35
C LEU A 5 20.09 -12.73 6.98
N GLU A 6 20.26 -11.56 6.38
CA GLU A 6 19.16 -10.87 5.71
C GLU A 6 19.14 -11.30 4.24
N ILE A 7 18.02 -11.86 3.81
CA ILE A 7 17.83 -12.32 2.44
C ILE A 7 16.51 -11.79 1.88
N PRO A 8 16.42 -11.61 0.55
CA PRO A 8 15.17 -11.22 -0.08
C PRO A 8 14.06 -12.25 0.15
N LEU A 9 12.82 -11.77 0.30
CA LEU A 9 11.64 -12.60 0.54
C LEU A 9 11.45 -13.71 -0.51
N TRP A 10 11.69 -13.40 -1.79
CA TRP A 10 11.54 -14.38 -2.88
C TRP A 10 12.51 -15.55 -2.74
N LEU A 11 13.74 -15.29 -2.25
CA LEU A 11 14.73 -16.32 -2.00
C LEU A 11 14.38 -17.12 -0.75
N ALA A 12 13.95 -16.45 0.32
CA ALA A 12 13.50 -17.10 1.55
C ALA A 12 12.37 -18.10 1.28
N LYS A 13 11.40 -17.73 0.44
CA LYS A 13 10.31 -18.63 0.03
C LYS A 13 10.79 -19.89 -0.69
N GLY A 14 11.76 -19.76 -1.58
CA GLY A 14 12.33 -20.92 -2.28
C GLY A 14 13.13 -21.85 -1.37
N LEU A 15 13.75 -21.32 -0.31
CA LEU A 15 14.58 -22.07 0.64
C LEU A 15 13.79 -22.65 1.82
N HIS A 16 12.58 -22.15 2.07
CA HIS A 16 11.68 -22.62 3.13
C HIS A 16 10.74 -23.75 2.62
N ASP A 17 11.22 -24.65 1.76
CA ASP A 17 10.40 -25.80 1.35
C ASP A 17 10.13 -26.71 2.57
N SER A 18 8.84 -27.06 2.76
CA SER A 18 8.32 -28.02 3.75
C SER A 18 9.15 -29.30 3.88
N LYS A 19 9.77 -29.76 2.79
CA LYS A 19 10.57 -31.00 2.75
C LYS A 19 12.05 -30.79 3.08
N ARG A 20 12.56 -29.57 2.93
CA ARG A 20 13.98 -29.21 3.06
C ARG A 20 14.04 -27.85 3.74
N ARG A 21 13.73 -27.79 5.04
CA ARG A 21 13.83 -26.57 5.87
C ARG A 21 15.30 -26.17 6.04
N ILE A 22 15.89 -25.61 4.98
CA ILE A 22 17.30 -25.17 4.95
C ILE A 22 17.50 -23.92 5.81
N ILE A 23 16.45 -23.09 5.92
CA ILE A 23 16.43 -21.85 6.70
C ILE A 23 15.28 -21.85 7.71
N SER A 24 15.44 -21.08 8.78
CA SER A 24 14.37 -20.68 9.69
C SER A 24 14.14 -19.18 9.51
N VAL A 25 12.88 -18.77 9.42
CA VAL A 25 12.50 -17.37 9.16
C VAL A 25 12.11 -16.69 10.46
N GLU A 26 12.77 -15.57 10.78
CA GLU A 26 12.38 -14.70 11.89
C GLU A 26 11.43 -13.61 11.40
N LEU A 27 10.40 -13.30 12.18
CA LEU A 27 9.46 -12.21 11.88
C LEU A 27 10.16 -10.84 12.00
N PRO A 28 9.94 -9.92 11.03
CA PRO A 28 10.35 -8.54 11.18
C PRO A 28 9.66 -7.87 12.37
N LYS A 29 10.32 -6.87 12.96
CA LYS A 29 9.86 -6.20 14.18
C LYS A 29 8.41 -5.70 14.12
N ILE A 30 7.98 -5.16 12.97
CA ILE A 30 6.63 -4.61 12.79
C ILE A 30 5.51 -5.67 12.93
N TYR A 31 5.81 -6.95 12.72
CA TYR A 31 4.82 -8.02 12.88
C TYR A 31 4.89 -8.72 14.24
N LYS A 32 5.87 -8.37 15.09
CA LYS A 32 5.99 -8.92 16.44
C LYS A 32 4.92 -8.34 17.37
N GLU A 33 4.64 -9.05 18.46
CA GLU A 33 3.60 -8.75 19.44
C GLU A 33 3.58 -7.28 19.89
N ALA A 34 4.73 -6.69 20.20
CA ALA A 34 4.82 -5.29 20.63
C ALA A 34 4.18 -4.31 19.64
N TRP A 35 4.38 -4.50 18.34
CA TRP A 35 3.77 -3.67 17.31
C TRP A 35 2.30 -4.03 17.07
N ARG A 36 1.92 -5.29 17.23
CA ARG A 36 0.50 -5.70 17.17
C ARG A 36 -0.33 -4.99 18.26
N THR A 37 0.22 -4.81 19.46
CA THR A 37 -0.41 -4.02 20.53
C THR A 37 -0.55 -2.54 20.15
N VAL A 38 0.47 -1.95 19.51
CA VAL A 38 0.39 -0.57 19.00
C VAL A 38 -0.72 -0.43 17.96
N PHE A 39 -0.80 -1.35 16.98
CA PHE A 39 -1.87 -1.35 15.98
C PHE A 39 -3.26 -1.54 16.59
N SER A 40 -3.35 -2.34 17.65
CA SER A 40 -4.61 -2.57 18.37
C SER A 40 -5.05 -1.34 19.17
N ALA A 41 -4.11 -0.52 19.65
CA ALA A 41 -4.40 0.71 20.37
C ALA A 41 -4.91 1.82 19.44
N ASP A 42 -4.16 2.16 18.40
CA ASP A 42 -4.65 3.01 17.30
C ASP A 42 -3.76 2.84 16.06
N ALA A 43 -4.31 2.21 15.02
CA ALA A 43 -3.63 2.04 13.76
C ALA A 43 -3.42 3.37 13.00
N ASN A 44 -4.23 4.41 13.26
CA ASN A 44 -4.22 5.67 12.50
C ASN A 44 -3.01 6.57 12.80
N VAL A 45 -2.36 6.37 13.96
CA VAL A 45 -1.15 7.12 14.35
C VAL A 45 0.14 6.47 13.83
N VAL A 46 0.06 5.29 13.21
CA VAL A 46 1.23 4.62 12.62
C VAL A 46 1.48 5.14 11.20
N ASP A 47 2.74 5.46 10.92
CA ASP A 47 3.22 5.76 9.57
C ASP A 47 3.64 4.45 8.89
N LEU A 48 2.72 3.88 8.10
CA LEU A 48 2.97 2.61 7.42
C LEU A 48 4.04 2.76 6.35
N HIS A 49 4.13 3.92 5.70
CA HIS A 49 5.11 4.16 4.65
C HIS A 49 6.56 4.08 5.17
N LYS A 50 6.84 4.67 6.34
CA LYS A 50 8.17 4.60 6.98
C LYS A 50 8.53 3.20 7.47
N MET A 51 7.53 2.42 7.88
CA MET A 51 7.75 1.07 8.41
C MET A 51 7.87 0.01 7.32
N GLY A 52 7.51 0.39 6.09
CA GLY A 52 7.57 -0.44 4.89
C GLY A 52 6.37 -0.08 4.01
N PRO A 53 6.57 0.40 2.77
CA PRO A 53 5.47 0.90 1.92
C PRO A 53 4.47 -0.19 1.46
N TYR A 54 4.67 -1.43 1.89
CA TYR A 54 3.87 -2.61 1.55
C TYR A 54 3.57 -3.47 2.78
N TYR A 55 3.15 -2.87 3.90
CA TYR A 55 2.78 -3.56 5.14
C TYR A 55 1.74 -4.68 4.91
N TYR A 56 0.65 -4.40 4.19
CA TYR A 56 -0.39 -5.41 3.93
C TYR A 56 0.11 -6.51 2.99
N GLY A 57 0.77 -6.11 1.90
CA GLY A 57 1.31 -7.04 0.91
C GLY A 57 2.38 -7.95 1.48
N PHE A 58 3.37 -7.38 2.17
CA PHE A 58 4.45 -8.13 2.80
C PHE A 58 3.94 -9.04 3.92
N GLY A 59 3.02 -8.53 4.76
CA GLY A 59 2.41 -9.31 5.83
C GLY A 59 1.66 -10.53 5.31
N SER A 60 0.91 -10.39 4.23
CA SER A 60 0.27 -11.53 3.55
C SER A 60 1.29 -12.54 3.04
N GLN A 61 2.44 -12.09 2.52
CA GLN A 61 3.48 -13.02 2.09
C GLN A 61 4.18 -13.74 3.24
N LEU A 62 4.28 -13.13 4.42
CA LEU A 62 4.87 -13.75 5.61
C LEU A 62 4.04 -14.94 6.12
N LEU A 63 2.72 -14.92 5.94
CA LEU A 63 1.83 -16.01 6.35
C LEU A 63 2.11 -17.34 5.63
N ASN A 64 2.89 -17.33 4.55
CA ASN A 64 3.34 -18.54 3.86
C ASN A 64 4.46 -19.29 4.60
N PHE A 65 5.06 -18.67 5.63
CA PHE A 65 6.02 -19.34 6.49
C PHE A 65 5.30 -19.98 7.68
N ASP A 66 5.74 -21.17 8.07
CA ASP A 66 5.17 -21.88 9.22
C ASP A 66 5.52 -21.12 10.51
N ASN A 67 4.57 -20.34 11.03
CA ASN A 67 4.72 -19.62 12.28
C ASN A 67 3.46 -19.78 13.15
N PRO A 68 3.59 -20.11 14.45
CA PRO A 68 2.44 -20.26 15.34
C PRO A 68 1.63 -18.97 15.51
N GLU A 69 2.24 -17.79 15.33
CA GLU A 69 1.59 -16.48 15.46
C GLU A 69 0.86 -16.02 14.19
N ASN A 70 0.79 -16.87 13.14
CA ASN A 70 0.13 -16.52 11.88
C ASN A 70 -1.34 -16.08 12.04
N PRO A 71 -2.18 -16.74 12.87
CA PRO A 71 -3.55 -16.29 13.09
C PRO A 71 -3.63 -14.87 13.65
N GLU A 72 -2.78 -14.53 14.63
CA GLU A 72 -2.72 -13.23 15.27
C GLU A 72 -2.19 -12.15 14.31
N ILE A 73 -1.20 -12.50 13.48
CA ILE A 73 -0.67 -11.60 12.44
C ILE A 73 -1.75 -11.30 11.42
N ALA A 74 -2.43 -12.33 10.90
CA ALA A 74 -3.51 -12.17 9.92
C ALA A 74 -4.65 -11.30 10.49
N GLN A 75 -5.05 -11.55 11.74
CA GLN A 75 -6.04 -10.74 12.43
C GLN A 75 -5.59 -9.29 12.60
N THR A 76 -4.35 -9.05 13.01
CA THR A 76 -3.81 -7.69 13.17
C THR A 76 -3.82 -6.94 11.85
N ILE A 77 -3.36 -7.56 10.75
CA ILE A 77 -3.36 -6.96 9.41
C ILE A 77 -4.78 -6.56 9.01
N LEU A 78 -5.75 -7.47 9.20
CA LEU A 78 -7.16 -7.21 8.89
C LEU A 78 -7.73 -6.05 9.72
N GLN A 79 -7.54 -6.06 11.04
CA GLN A 79 -8.06 -5.02 11.92
C GLN A 79 -7.38 -3.66 11.67
N THR A 80 -6.09 -3.65 11.34
CA THR A 80 -5.36 -2.44 10.94
C THR A 80 -5.97 -1.82 9.69
N PHE A 81 -6.35 -2.63 8.70
CA PHE A 81 -7.00 -2.13 7.50
C PHE A 81 -8.41 -1.59 7.78
N ILE A 82 -9.24 -2.36 8.51
CA ILE A 82 -10.62 -1.96 8.86
C ILE A 82 -10.64 -0.64 9.64
N SER A 83 -9.77 -0.50 10.64
CA SER A 83 -9.72 0.71 11.50
C SER A 83 -9.29 1.97 10.74
N ARG A 84 -8.39 1.84 9.76
CA ARG A 84 -7.89 2.96 8.93
C ARG A 84 -8.79 3.28 7.74
N PHE A 85 -9.59 2.31 7.29
CA PHE A 85 -10.44 2.43 6.10
C PHE A 85 -11.34 3.66 6.11
N ARG A 86 -12.06 3.90 7.22
CA ARG A 86 -12.98 5.04 7.34
C ARG A 86 -12.26 6.37 7.13
N ARG A 87 -11.14 6.58 7.83
CA ARG A 87 -10.36 7.80 7.71
C ARG A 87 -9.86 8.02 6.28
N ILE A 88 -9.39 6.96 5.61
CA ILE A 88 -8.92 7.04 4.21
C ILE A 88 -10.07 7.44 3.28
N MET A 89 -11.22 6.79 3.40
CA MET A 89 -12.41 7.10 2.60
C MET A 89 -12.89 8.53 2.83
N ASP A 90 -13.14 8.90 4.09
CA ASP A 90 -13.60 10.24 4.46
C ASP A 90 -12.62 11.32 3.96
N SER A 91 -11.30 11.11 4.13
CA SER A 91 -10.31 12.07 3.65
C SER A 91 -10.24 12.14 2.13
N SER A 92 -10.39 11.01 1.43
CA SER A 92 -10.31 10.98 -0.04
C SER A 92 -11.48 11.69 -0.70
N GLN A 93 -12.66 11.69 -0.07
CA GLN A 93 -13.89 12.24 -0.63
C GLN A 93 -14.22 13.65 -0.14
N ASN A 94 -13.58 14.14 0.94
CA ASN A 94 -13.79 15.49 1.45
C ASN A 94 -12.63 16.46 1.15
N ALA A 95 -11.47 15.97 0.70
CA ALA A 95 -10.32 16.82 0.37
C ALA A 95 -10.38 17.34 -1.08
N TYR A 96 -11.41 18.11 -1.42
CA TYR A 96 -11.48 18.80 -2.72
C TYR A 96 -10.62 20.07 -2.66
N ASP A 97 -9.64 20.20 -3.55
CA ASP A 97 -8.66 21.30 -3.59
C ASP A 97 -7.80 21.50 -2.31
N GLU A 98 -7.74 20.50 -1.42
CA GLU A 98 -6.90 20.53 -0.21
C GLU A 98 -5.54 19.86 -0.44
N ASP A 99 -4.51 20.29 0.31
CA ASP A 99 -3.21 19.63 0.31
C ASP A 99 -3.27 18.30 1.09
N THR A 100 -3.41 17.21 0.35
CA THR A 100 -3.46 15.84 0.90
C THR A 100 -2.08 15.21 1.12
N SER A 101 -0.98 15.92 0.80
CA SER A 101 0.38 15.38 0.78
C SER A 101 0.81 14.77 2.11
N VAL A 102 0.48 15.44 3.23
CA VAL A 102 0.84 14.98 4.58
C VAL A 102 0.13 13.68 4.95
N LEU A 103 -1.13 13.53 4.57
CA LEU A 103 -1.90 12.31 4.81
C LEU A 103 -1.33 11.17 3.96
N VAL A 104 -1.22 11.40 2.65
CA VAL A 104 -0.78 10.41 1.67
C VAL A 104 0.64 9.91 1.98
N ALA A 105 1.51 10.77 2.49
CA ALA A 105 2.88 10.41 2.87
C ALA A 105 2.98 9.25 3.86
N ARG A 106 1.94 9.03 4.70
CA ARG A 106 1.93 8.03 5.77
C ARG A 106 1.22 6.72 5.39
N LEU A 107 0.63 6.67 4.19
CA LEU A 107 -0.17 5.56 3.71
C LEU A 107 0.70 4.45 3.08
N ASP A 108 0.25 3.22 3.27
CA ASP A 108 0.71 2.05 2.50
C ASP A 108 0.33 2.17 1.02
N GLU A 109 1.01 1.46 0.10
CA GLU A 109 0.67 1.55 -1.33
C GLU A 109 -0.76 1.06 -1.64
N LEU A 110 -1.28 0.06 -0.92
CA LEU A 110 -2.68 -0.37 -1.05
C LEU A 110 -3.64 0.75 -0.64
N GLU A 111 -3.34 1.44 0.47
CA GLU A 111 -4.13 2.58 0.94
C GLU A 111 -4.05 3.77 0.00
N ARG A 112 -2.87 4.04 -0.59
CA ARG A 112 -2.67 5.07 -1.60
C ARG A 112 -3.48 4.78 -2.85
N ALA A 113 -3.53 3.54 -3.30
CA ALA A 113 -4.36 3.14 -4.43
C ALA A 113 -5.85 3.39 -4.15
N LEU A 114 -6.33 3.02 -2.97
CA LEU A 114 -7.71 3.29 -2.54
C LEU A 114 -7.99 4.79 -2.46
N PHE A 115 -7.09 5.57 -1.86
CA PHE A 115 -7.21 7.02 -1.75
C PHE A 115 -7.30 7.70 -3.14
N ARG A 116 -6.42 7.31 -4.08
CA ARG A 116 -6.45 7.79 -5.47
C ARG A 116 -7.77 7.44 -6.16
N ALA A 117 -8.33 6.25 -5.91
CA ALA A 117 -9.62 5.86 -6.46
C ALA A 117 -10.77 6.72 -5.92
N GLY A 118 -10.78 7.01 -4.61
CA GLY A 118 -11.76 7.91 -3.99
C GLY A 118 -11.68 9.34 -4.55
N GLN A 119 -10.47 9.90 -4.63
CA GLN A 119 -10.20 11.22 -5.22
C GLN A 119 -10.62 11.30 -6.69
N LYS A 120 -10.34 10.25 -7.47
CA LYS A 120 -10.79 10.19 -8.86
C LYS A 120 -12.31 10.25 -8.94
N GLY A 121 -13.03 9.46 -8.13
CA GLY A 121 -14.49 9.47 -8.10
C GLY A 121 -15.09 10.84 -7.73
N LEU A 122 -14.50 11.52 -6.74
CA LEU A 122 -14.90 12.88 -6.35
C LEU A 122 -14.71 13.88 -7.50
N ASN A 123 -13.53 13.87 -8.13
CA ASN A 123 -13.21 14.76 -9.23
C ASN A 123 -14.11 14.51 -10.45
N ASP A 124 -14.35 13.24 -10.80
CA ASP A 124 -15.23 12.86 -11.91
C ASP A 124 -16.66 13.36 -11.66
N PHE A 125 -17.18 13.21 -10.44
CA PHE A 125 -18.50 13.71 -10.05
C PHE A 125 -18.58 15.24 -10.11
N GLN A 126 -17.57 15.95 -9.59
CA GLN A 126 -17.51 17.41 -9.63
C GLN A 126 -17.42 17.96 -11.06
N CYS A 127 -16.64 17.32 -11.92
CA CYS A 127 -16.57 17.67 -13.35
C CYS A 127 -17.93 17.49 -14.04
N TRP A 128 -18.66 16.42 -13.68
CA TRP A 128 -20.00 16.17 -14.19
C TRP A 128 -21.02 17.21 -13.70
N GLU A 129 -21.04 17.51 -12.40
CA GLU A 129 -21.92 18.51 -11.79
C GLU A 129 -21.75 19.90 -12.43
N LYS A 130 -20.51 20.26 -12.77
CA LYS A 130 -20.17 21.54 -13.45
C LYS A 130 -20.41 21.52 -14.96
N GLY A 131 -20.91 20.41 -15.53
CA GLY A 131 -21.13 20.24 -16.97
C GLY A 131 -19.85 20.09 -17.81
N GLN A 132 -18.67 20.04 -17.19
CA GLN A 132 -17.38 19.91 -17.86
C GLN A 132 -17.17 18.51 -18.46
N ALA A 133 -17.86 17.50 -17.93
CA ALA A 133 -17.84 16.14 -18.46
C ALA A 133 -18.47 15.99 -19.87
N SER A 134 -19.15 17.02 -20.37
CA SER A 134 -19.73 17.03 -21.73
C SER A 134 -18.71 17.30 -22.84
N GLN A 135 -17.53 17.86 -22.49
CA GLN A 135 -16.50 18.21 -23.45
C GLN A 135 -15.62 17.00 -23.77
N ILE A 136 -15.63 16.54 -25.02
CA ILE A 136 -14.74 15.48 -25.49
C ILE A 136 -13.32 16.04 -25.56
N THR A 137 -12.45 15.56 -24.67
CA THR A 137 -11.02 15.89 -24.65
C THR A 137 -10.20 14.72 -25.18
N ALA A 138 -9.07 15.02 -25.82
CA ALA A 138 -8.14 13.99 -26.24
C ALA A 138 -7.58 13.26 -25.00
N SER A 139 -7.59 11.92 -25.03
CA SER A 139 -7.03 11.11 -23.95
C SER A 139 -5.60 11.53 -23.62
N SER A 140 -5.24 11.48 -22.33
CA SER A 140 -3.88 11.72 -21.86
C SER A 140 -2.84 10.85 -22.57
N LEU A 141 -3.23 9.65 -23.02
CA LEU A 141 -2.40 8.78 -23.85
C LEU A 141 -2.03 9.47 -25.17
N VAL A 142 -3.02 10.06 -25.87
CA VAL A 142 -2.81 10.76 -27.16
C VAL A 142 -1.96 12.02 -26.97
N GLN A 143 -2.18 12.77 -25.90
CA GLN A 143 -1.37 13.95 -25.56
C GLN A 143 0.10 13.57 -25.30
N ASN A 144 0.34 12.43 -24.64
CA ASN A 144 1.69 11.94 -24.35
C ASN A 144 2.41 11.40 -25.60
N TYR A 145 1.71 10.80 -26.56
CA TYR A 145 2.29 10.41 -27.85
C TYR A 145 2.78 11.62 -28.66
N GLY A 146 2.03 12.73 -28.64
CA GLY A 146 2.45 13.98 -29.29
C GLY A 146 3.74 14.55 -28.70
N LYS A 147 3.91 14.49 -27.38
CA LYS A 147 5.12 14.96 -26.68
C LYS A 147 6.37 14.12 -26.99
N ARG A 148 6.22 12.80 -27.17
CA ARG A 148 7.33 11.90 -27.53
C ARG A 148 7.81 12.06 -28.97
N LYS A 149 6.94 12.49 -29.89
CA LYS A 149 7.34 12.75 -31.28
C LYS A 149 8.15 14.03 -31.44
N PHE A 150 7.95 15.03 -30.58
CA PHE A 150 8.74 16.27 -30.63
C PHE A 150 10.20 16.07 -30.19
N THR A 151 10.48 15.10 -29.32
CA THR A 151 11.85 14.79 -28.89
C THR A 151 12.69 14.06 -29.94
N ASP A 152 12.09 13.49 -30.99
CA ASP A 152 12.79 12.78 -32.07
C ASP A 152 13.04 13.67 -33.31
N MET A 153 12.72 14.98 -33.26
CA MET A 153 12.90 15.92 -34.37
C MET A 153 14.02 16.96 -34.16
N ASP A 154 14.80 16.84 -33.08
CA ASP A 154 16.00 17.67 -32.80
C ASP A 154 17.28 16.81 -32.85
N GLY A 155 17.54 16.16 -33.99
CA GLY A 155 18.74 15.38 -34.28
C GLY A 155 19.24 15.58 -35.71
#